data_AF-A0A7Y5BC78-F1
#
_entry.id   AF-A0A7Y5BC78-F1
#
_cell.length_a   1.000
_cell.length_b   1.000
_cell.length_c   1.000
_cell.angle_alpha   90.00
_cell.angle_beta   90.00
_cell.angle_gamma   90.00
#
_symmetry.space_group_name_H-M   'P 1'
#
loop_
_entity.id
_entity.type
_entity.pdbx_description
1 polymer ?
#
loop_
_entity_poly.entity_id
_entity_poly.type
_entity_poly.pdbx_seq_one_letter_code
_entity_poly.pdbx_strand_id
1 'polypeptide(L)'
;MRIHFISIGGAVMHNMAIALHNLGNHITGSDDEIFEPALSRLKSKRLLPENFNWDENRIDSSIDFIILGMHARNDNPELIKARNIGLKIYSFPEYVYEHSKNKIRIVVAGSHGKTSTTAMIMHVLKNCKIDFDYLVGSQLEGFETMVKLSNAKYIVIEGDEYLTSAIDLKPKFLWYKPHIAIITGIAWDHINVFPTYEIYKKQFEEFVKTIELNGTLIYCKNDEELKSIAQKALCNTQSYSLPDYKITNGNTNIIFENKSYELKIFGKHNLLNLNAAMAACKQIGVDEQVFLQEISNFKGAAKRLEKVFDNGNIKIFRDFAHSPSKLKATVKAAIEQFEGFTIIGVFELHTFSSLNESFLKEYKNSMNGLSKAIVYFNNHVFELKKMKPLSPILVKKMFGNIVVANNNADLLKIIKPLKPQTVVLLMSSGNFDSLKVEDLL
;
A
#
# COMPACT_ATOMS: atom_id res chain seq x y z
N MET A 1 6.44 -24.52 -18.66
CA MET A 1 6.28 -25.24 -17.38
C MET A 1 4.80 -25.37 -17.06
N ARG A 2 4.39 -26.42 -16.34
CA ARG A 2 3.07 -26.56 -15.71
C ARG A 2 3.19 -26.10 -14.25
N ILE A 3 2.49 -25.02 -13.93
CA ILE A 3 2.54 -24.37 -12.61
C ILE A 3 1.14 -24.40 -12.01
N HIS A 4 1.03 -24.86 -10.77
CA HIS A 4 -0.24 -24.91 -10.05
C HIS A 4 -0.30 -23.86 -8.94
N PHE A 5 -1.39 -23.11 -8.87
CA PHE A 5 -1.65 -22.12 -7.83
C PHE A 5 -2.63 -22.68 -6.81
N ILE A 6 -2.22 -22.75 -5.54
CA ILE A 6 -3.17 -22.97 -4.44
C ILE A 6 -3.55 -21.59 -3.89
N SER A 7 -4.86 -21.28 -3.88
CA SER A 7 -5.45 -19.95 -3.64
C SER A 7 -5.22 -18.96 -4.80
N ILE A 8 -5.58 -19.37 -6.02
CA ILE A 8 -5.39 -18.58 -7.24
C ILE A 8 -6.18 -17.26 -7.25
N GLY A 9 -7.30 -17.18 -6.53
CA GLY A 9 -8.21 -16.03 -6.49
C GLY A 9 -7.67 -14.83 -5.71
N GLY A 10 -6.62 -15.00 -4.91
CA GLY A 10 -5.98 -13.91 -4.17
C GLY A 10 -5.55 -12.75 -5.07
N ALA A 11 -5.56 -11.52 -4.53
CA ALA A 11 -5.30 -10.30 -5.30
C ALA A 11 -3.98 -10.34 -6.09
N VAL A 12 -2.87 -10.65 -5.42
CA VAL A 12 -1.56 -10.84 -6.09
C VAL A 12 -1.53 -12.16 -6.87
N MET A 13 -2.12 -13.22 -6.33
CA MET A 13 -2.07 -14.58 -6.89
C MET A 13 -2.66 -14.64 -8.31
N HIS A 14 -3.85 -14.09 -8.54
CA HIS A 14 -4.45 -14.13 -9.88
C HIS A 14 -3.68 -13.26 -10.89
N ASN A 15 -3.13 -12.12 -10.44
CA ASN A 15 -2.29 -11.27 -11.31
C ASN A 15 -0.99 -11.99 -11.68
N MET A 16 -0.39 -12.72 -10.74
CA MET A 16 0.79 -13.52 -10.96
C MET A 16 0.51 -14.71 -11.87
N ALA A 17 -0.62 -15.41 -11.69
CA ALA A 17 -1.08 -16.47 -12.58
C ALA A 17 -1.24 -15.96 -14.02
N ILE A 18 -1.87 -14.80 -14.21
CA ILE A 18 -1.99 -14.14 -15.52
C ILE A 18 -0.61 -13.76 -16.08
N ALA A 19 0.29 -13.21 -15.26
CA ALA A 19 1.64 -12.86 -15.70
C ALA A 19 2.43 -14.08 -16.19
N LEU A 20 2.37 -15.19 -15.45
CA LEU A 20 3.06 -16.43 -15.84
C LEU A 20 2.42 -17.11 -17.04
N HIS A 21 1.10 -17.04 -17.18
CA HIS A 21 0.39 -17.48 -18.38
C HIS A 21 0.83 -16.69 -19.61
N ASN A 22 0.94 -15.36 -19.51
CA ASN A 22 1.41 -14.51 -20.60
C ASN A 22 2.88 -14.80 -21.00
N LEU A 23 3.67 -15.41 -20.11
CA LEU A 23 5.02 -15.93 -20.40
C LEU A 23 5.01 -17.32 -21.07
N GLY A 24 3.83 -17.86 -21.42
CA GLY A 24 3.69 -19.14 -22.12
C GLY A 24 3.66 -20.37 -21.19
N ASN A 25 3.49 -20.17 -19.88
CA ASN A 25 3.35 -21.30 -18.96
C ASN A 25 1.92 -21.86 -18.97
N HIS A 26 1.83 -23.17 -18.73
CA HIS A 26 0.55 -23.83 -18.49
C HIS A 26 0.18 -23.63 -17.02
N ILE A 27 -0.85 -22.81 -16.77
CA ILE A 27 -1.26 -22.44 -15.42
C ILE A 27 -2.56 -23.17 -15.07
N THR A 28 -2.55 -23.83 -13.92
CA THR A 28 -3.76 -24.34 -13.26
C THR A 28 -3.83 -23.78 -11.85
N GLY A 29 -4.98 -23.88 -11.20
CA GLY A 29 -5.09 -23.49 -9.80
C GLY A 29 -6.41 -23.88 -9.16
N SER A 30 -6.50 -23.59 -7.88
CA SER A 30 -7.64 -23.88 -7.01
C SER A 30 -7.91 -22.68 -6.10
N ASP A 31 -9.17 -22.49 -5.76
CA ASP A 31 -9.62 -21.65 -4.65
C ASP A 31 -10.96 -22.18 -4.14
N ASP A 32 -11.30 -21.94 -2.87
CA ASP A 32 -12.63 -22.27 -2.35
C ASP A 32 -13.68 -21.21 -2.73
N GLU A 33 -13.26 -19.95 -2.86
CA GLU A 33 -14.09 -18.86 -3.36
C GLU A 33 -13.27 -17.88 -4.21
N ILE A 34 -13.85 -17.40 -5.31
CA ILE A 34 -13.20 -16.40 -6.18
C ILE A 34 -14.17 -15.25 -6.43
N PHE A 35 -13.77 -14.05 -6.02
CA PHE A 35 -14.56 -12.83 -6.15
C PHE A 35 -14.01 -11.91 -7.26
N GLU A 36 -14.79 -10.91 -7.65
CA GLU A 36 -14.30 -9.83 -8.51
C GLU A 36 -13.21 -9.01 -7.79
N PRO A 37 -12.16 -8.54 -8.49
CA PRO A 37 -11.95 -8.63 -9.94
C PRO A 37 -11.26 -9.93 -10.41
N ALA A 38 -10.87 -10.84 -9.51
CA ALA A 38 -10.12 -12.03 -9.88
C ALA A 38 -10.94 -12.96 -10.79
N LEU A 39 -12.23 -13.12 -10.48
CA LEU A 39 -13.17 -13.97 -11.21
C LEU A 39 -13.21 -13.67 -12.72
N SER A 40 -13.59 -12.44 -13.11
CA SER A 40 -13.67 -12.04 -14.51
C SER A 40 -12.30 -12.08 -15.21
N ARG A 41 -11.23 -11.67 -14.52
CA ARG A 41 -9.87 -11.64 -15.09
C ARG A 41 -9.34 -13.04 -15.38
N LEU A 42 -9.47 -13.99 -14.46
CA LEU A 42 -9.06 -15.38 -14.66
C LEU A 42 -9.90 -16.03 -15.78
N LYS A 43 -11.22 -15.79 -15.78
CA LYS A 43 -12.12 -16.28 -16.84
C LYS A 43 -11.70 -15.79 -18.23
N SER A 44 -11.35 -14.50 -18.36
CA SER A 44 -10.93 -13.90 -19.63
C SER A 44 -9.68 -14.57 -20.24
N LYS A 45 -8.83 -15.16 -19.38
CA LYS A 45 -7.59 -15.86 -19.76
C LYS A 45 -7.74 -17.38 -19.76
N ARG A 46 -8.96 -17.90 -19.54
CA ARG A 46 -9.26 -19.34 -19.39
C ARG A 46 -8.42 -20.00 -18.28
N LEU A 47 -8.20 -19.26 -17.20
CA LEU A 47 -7.46 -19.70 -16.01
C LEU A 47 -8.38 -19.94 -14.79
N LEU A 48 -9.69 -19.71 -14.96
CA LEU A 48 -10.65 -19.91 -13.87
C LEU A 48 -10.82 -21.42 -13.62
N PRO A 49 -10.67 -21.90 -12.37
CA PRO A 49 -10.92 -23.31 -12.04
C PRO A 49 -12.37 -23.69 -12.35
N GLU A 50 -12.61 -24.93 -12.80
CA GLU A 50 -13.97 -25.42 -13.11
C GLU A 50 -14.86 -25.51 -11.86
N ASN A 51 -14.27 -25.88 -10.73
CA ASN A 51 -14.94 -25.98 -9.44
C ASN A 51 -14.15 -25.22 -8.38
N PHE A 52 -14.86 -24.52 -7.49
CA PHE A 52 -14.27 -23.77 -6.38
C PHE A 52 -14.22 -24.66 -5.13
N ASN A 53 -13.14 -25.44 -5.05
CA ASN A 53 -12.86 -26.37 -3.97
C ASN A 53 -11.36 -26.72 -3.97
N TRP A 54 -10.93 -27.39 -2.90
CA TRP A 54 -9.62 -28.00 -2.79
C TRP A 54 -9.73 -29.50 -3.11
N ASP A 55 -8.97 -29.98 -4.09
CA ASP A 55 -9.02 -31.37 -4.55
C ASP A 55 -7.62 -31.92 -4.84
N GLU A 56 -7.16 -32.86 -4.01
CA GLU A 56 -5.84 -33.48 -4.14
C GLU A 56 -5.61 -34.16 -5.49
N ASN A 57 -6.66 -34.57 -6.21
CA ASN A 57 -6.55 -35.19 -7.53
C ASN A 57 -6.04 -34.23 -8.61
N ARG A 58 -6.03 -32.92 -8.33
CA ARG A 58 -5.42 -31.90 -9.22
C ARG A 58 -3.90 -31.89 -9.15
N ILE A 59 -3.33 -32.55 -8.13
CA ILE A 59 -1.92 -32.54 -7.82
C ILE A 59 -1.27 -33.85 -8.27
N ASP A 60 -0.43 -33.74 -9.29
CA ASP A 60 0.30 -34.85 -9.89
C ASP A 60 1.76 -34.45 -10.19
N SER A 61 2.61 -35.43 -10.50
CA SER A 61 4.05 -35.23 -10.73
C SER A 61 4.40 -34.52 -12.04
N SER A 62 3.44 -34.21 -12.91
CA SER A 62 3.69 -33.39 -14.11
C SER A 62 3.65 -31.89 -13.83
N ILE A 63 3.27 -31.48 -12.61
CA ILE A 63 3.42 -30.09 -12.14
C ILE A 63 4.90 -29.85 -11.83
N ASP A 64 5.48 -28.79 -12.40
CA ASP A 64 6.88 -28.42 -12.15
C ASP A 64 7.06 -27.86 -10.74
N PHE A 65 6.12 -27.02 -10.29
CA PHE A 65 6.07 -26.49 -8.93
C PHE A 65 4.71 -25.87 -8.61
N ILE A 66 4.49 -25.64 -7.32
CA ILE A 66 3.31 -24.97 -6.77
C ILE A 66 3.67 -23.56 -6.31
N ILE A 67 2.75 -22.62 -6.53
CA ILE A 67 2.76 -21.31 -5.87
C ILE A 67 1.62 -21.27 -4.85
N LEU A 68 1.98 -21.14 -3.57
CA LEU A 68 1.07 -21.17 -2.43
C LEU A 68 0.68 -19.75 -1.99
N GLY A 69 -0.62 -19.48 -1.98
CA GLY A 69 -1.19 -18.26 -1.39
C GLY A 69 -1.45 -18.40 0.12
N MET A 70 -1.56 -17.27 0.81
CA MET A 70 -1.76 -17.21 2.27
C MET A 70 -3.12 -17.78 2.74
N HIS A 71 -4.12 -17.83 1.85
CA HIS A 71 -5.48 -18.27 2.21
C HIS A 71 -5.55 -19.78 2.49
N ALA A 72 -4.77 -20.58 1.75
CA ALA A 72 -4.65 -22.00 1.99
C ALA A 72 -3.98 -22.29 3.34
N ARG A 73 -4.62 -23.17 4.13
CA ARG A 73 -4.16 -23.60 5.45
C ARG A 73 -3.28 -24.84 5.37
N ASN A 74 -2.64 -25.19 6.49
CA ASN A 74 -1.72 -26.32 6.59
C ASN A 74 -2.38 -27.69 6.37
N ASP A 75 -3.69 -27.78 6.58
CA ASP A 75 -4.54 -28.95 6.37
C ASP A 75 -5.16 -29.02 4.96
N ASN A 76 -4.79 -28.10 4.06
CA ASN A 76 -5.27 -28.12 2.68
C ASN A 76 -4.84 -29.44 1.98
N PRO A 77 -5.79 -30.19 1.38
CA PRO A 77 -5.51 -31.51 0.81
C PRO A 77 -4.51 -31.47 -0.36
N GLU A 78 -4.58 -30.45 -1.21
CA GLU A 78 -3.64 -30.26 -2.32
C GLU A 78 -2.21 -30.00 -1.81
N LEU A 79 -2.08 -29.19 -0.76
CA LEU A 79 -0.81 -28.90 -0.12
C LEU A 79 -0.20 -30.14 0.54
N ILE A 80 -1.01 -30.95 1.22
CA ILE A 80 -0.57 -32.24 1.81
C ILE A 80 -0.08 -33.18 0.71
N LYS A 81 -0.88 -33.35 -0.36
CA LYS A 81 -0.52 -34.22 -1.48
C LYS A 81 0.79 -33.79 -2.13
N ALA A 82 0.94 -32.49 -2.40
CA ALA A 82 2.15 -31.92 -3.01
C ALA A 82 3.42 -32.21 -2.21
N ARG A 83 3.34 -32.11 -0.87
CA ARG A 83 4.43 -32.46 0.03
C ARG A 83 4.74 -33.96 -0.02
N ASN A 84 3.72 -34.81 0.00
CA ASN A 84 3.89 -36.26 0.00
C ASN A 84 4.59 -36.77 -1.26
N ILE A 85 4.34 -36.15 -2.42
CA ILE A 85 5.00 -36.51 -3.69
C ILE A 85 6.28 -35.70 -3.96
N GLY A 86 6.71 -34.84 -3.03
CA GLY A 86 7.96 -34.10 -3.12
C GLY A 86 7.96 -32.93 -4.13
N LEU A 87 6.80 -32.38 -4.48
CA LEU A 87 6.73 -31.21 -5.36
C LEU A 87 7.38 -29.99 -4.69
N LYS A 88 8.06 -29.18 -5.50
CA LYS A 88 8.58 -27.90 -5.05
C LYS A 88 7.41 -26.94 -4.82
N ILE A 89 7.35 -26.35 -3.62
CA ILE A 89 6.32 -25.40 -3.23
C ILE A 89 7.02 -24.08 -2.94
N TYR A 90 6.67 -23.05 -3.70
CA TYR A 90 7.08 -21.69 -3.44
C TYR A 90 5.94 -20.94 -2.78
N SER A 91 6.26 -20.06 -1.85
CA SER A 91 5.38 -18.91 -1.63
C SER A 91 5.50 -17.92 -2.79
N PHE A 92 4.49 -17.07 -3.01
CA PHE A 92 4.61 -16.06 -4.07
C PHE A 92 5.82 -15.11 -3.90
N PRO A 93 6.19 -14.59 -2.70
CA PRO A 93 7.35 -13.70 -2.60
C PRO A 93 8.67 -14.45 -2.88
N GLU A 94 8.76 -15.71 -2.47
CA GLU A 94 9.90 -16.57 -2.77
C GLU A 94 10.04 -16.80 -4.28
N TYR A 95 8.94 -17.12 -4.98
CA TYR A 95 8.98 -17.26 -6.43
C TYR A 95 9.38 -15.96 -7.13
N VAL A 96 8.88 -14.81 -6.67
CA VAL A 96 9.26 -13.51 -7.24
C VAL A 96 10.75 -13.26 -7.05
N TYR A 97 11.33 -13.62 -5.91
CA TYR A 97 12.78 -13.61 -5.73
C TYR A 97 13.48 -14.55 -6.71
N GLU A 98 13.04 -15.81 -6.84
CA GLU A 98 13.61 -16.77 -7.78
C GLU A 98 13.62 -16.25 -9.23
N HIS A 99 12.50 -15.67 -9.70
CA HIS A 99 12.39 -15.06 -11.03
C HIS A 99 13.27 -13.82 -11.21
N SER A 100 13.58 -13.12 -10.12
CA SER A 100 14.29 -11.84 -10.15
C SER A 100 15.75 -11.90 -9.72
N LYS A 101 16.33 -13.10 -9.55
CA LYS A 101 17.75 -13.27 -9.17
C LYS A 101 18.72 -12.52 -10.08
N ASN A 102 18.46 -12.54 -11.40
CA ASN A 102 19.29 -11.89 -12.41
C ASN A 102 18.89 -10.43 -12.70
N LYS A 103 18.01 -9.84 -11.89
CA LYS A 103 17.51 -8.46 -12.04
C LYS A 103 18.03 -7.57 -10.93
N ILE A 104 18.06 -6.27 -11.19
CA ILE A 104 18.18 -5.26 -10.15
C ILE A 104 16.82 -5.10 -9.47
N ARG A 105 16.78 -5.41 -8.17
CA ARG A 105 15.56 -5.42 -7.35
C ARG A 105 15.48 -4.14 -6.54
N ILE A 106 14.45 -3.33 -6.80
CA ILE A 106 14.11 -2.11 -6.08
C ILE A 106 12.94 -2.46 -5.15
N VAL A 107 13.18 -2.54 -3.84
CA VAL A 107 12.16 -2.94 -2.86
C VAL A 107 11.81 -1.76 -1.96
N VAL A 108 10.54 -1.39 -1.94
CA VAL A 108 10.01 -0.28 -1.13
C VAL A 108 9.27 -0.83 0.08
N ALA A 109 9.90 -0.75 1.25
CA ALA A 109 9.36 -1.16 2.54
C ALA A 109 9.02 0.05 3.43
N GLY A 110 8.35 -0.21 4.55
CA GLY A 110 8.03 0.79 5.59
C GLY A 110 6.55 0.75 6.01
N SER A 111 6.21 1.32 7.16
CA SER A 111 4.85 1.27 7.72
C SER A 111 3.85 2.18 6.99
N HIS A 112 4.35 3.11 6.17
CA HIS A 112 3.57 4.07 5.41
C HIS A 112 4.29 4.45 4.11
N GLY A 113 3.61 5.07 3.15
CA GLY A 113 4.26 5.59 1.94
C GLY A 113 4.71 4.54 0.90
N LYS A 114 4.74 3.24 1.21
CA LYS A 114 5.16 2.16 0.29
C LYS A 114 4.52 2.27 -1.10
N THR A 115 3.19 2.16 -1.15
CA THR A 115 2.42 2.22 -2.40
C THR A 115 2.67 3.52 -3.16
N SER A 116 2.74 4.67 -2.47
CA SER A 116 2.99 5.96 -3.10
C SER A 116 4.39 6.03 -3.70
N THR A 117 5.43 5.67 -2.94
CA THR A 117 6.82 5.67 -3.41
C THR A 117 7.02 4.69 -4.57
N THR A 118 6.47 3.48 -4.47
CA THR A 118 6.49 2.49 -5.57
C THR A 118 5.82 3.03 -6.83
N ALA A 119 4.65 3.67 -6.69
CA ALA A 119 3.94 4.27 -7.83
C ALA A 119 4.72 5.41 -8.47
N MET A 120 5.42 6.24 -7.68
CA MET A 120 6.27 7.31 -8.19
C MET A 120 7.45 6.76 -9.00
N ILE A 121 8.14 5.73 -8.50
CA ILE A 121 9.23 5.04 -9.22
C ILE A 121 8.69 4.49 -10.54
N MET A 122 7.61 3.70 -10.49
CA MET A 122 7.04 3.08 -11.68
C MET A 122 6.55 4.12 -12.70
N HIS A 123 5.97 5.24 -12.26
CA HIS A 123 5.54 6.33 -13.14
C HIS A 123 6.72 6.91 -13.93
N VAL A 124 7.81 7.25 -13.23
CA VAL A 124 9.00 7.83 -13.87
C VAL A 124 9.67 6.81 -14.79
N LEU A 125 9.86 5.56 -14.37
CA LEU A 125 10.45 4.52 -15.24
C LEU A 125 9.63 4.30 -16.51
N LYS A 126 8.30 4.31 -16.40
CA LYS A 126 7.40 4.18 -17.55
C LYS A 126 7.57 5.34 -18.53
N ASN A 127 7.59 6.59 -18.06
CA ASN A 127 7.71 7.75 -18.94
C ASN A 127 9.12 7.85 -19.56
N CYS A 128 10.15 7.47 -18.80
CA CYS A 128 11.53 7.34 -19.30
C CYS A 128 11.73 6.15 -20.25
N LYS A 129 10.68 5.34 -20.52
CA LYS A 129 10.72 4.14 -21.37
C LYS A 129 11.76 3.11 -20.92
N ILE A 130 12.05 3.06 -19.63
CA ILE A 130 12.89 2.02 -19.04
C ILE A 130 12.00 0.78 -18.86
N ASP A 131 12.45 -0.37 -19.36
CA ASP A 131 11.70 -1.62 -19.15
C ASP A 131 11.94 -2.18 -17.75
N PHE A 132 10.86 -2.47 -17.04
CA PHE A 132 10.86 -3.02 -15.70
C PHE A 132 9.70 -3.99 -15.49
N ASP A 133 9.93 -4.92 -14.59
CA ASP A 133 8.91 -5.75 -13.95
C ASP A 133 8.41 -5.09 -12.67
N TYR A 134 7.28 -5.55 -12.16
CA TYR A 134 6.78 -5.03 -10.89
C TYR A 134 5.89 -6.00 -10.14
N LEU A 135 5.87 -5.83 -8.82
CA LEU A 135 4.93 -6.45 -7.89
C LEU A 135 4.40 -5.36 -6.95
N VAL A 136 3.12 -5.05 -7.03
CA VAL A 136 2.47 -4.02 -6.21
C VAL A 136 1.28 -4.60 -5.43
N GLY A 137 0.97 -4.01 -4.28
CA GLY A 137 -0.12 -4.48 -3.42
C GLY A 137 -1.52 -4.05 -3.87
N SER A 138 -1.60 -3.02 -4.71
CA SER A 138 -2.86 -2.51 -5.26
C SER A 138 -2.68 -2.07 -6.71
N GLN A 139 -3.78 -2.07 -7.47
CA GLN A 139 -3.76 -1.58 -8.84
C GLN A 139 -3.40 -0.10 -8.88
N LEU A 140 -2.47 0.26 -9.77
CA LEU A 140 -1.98 1.63 -9.95
C LEU A 140 -2.53 2.23 -11.25
N GLU A 141 -2.82 3.54 -11.24
CA GLU A 141 -3.26 4.24 -12.45
C GLU A 141 -2.22 4.10 -13.56
N GLY A 142 -2.67 3.74 -14.77
CA GLY A 142 -1.79 3.53 -15.91
C GLY A 142 -1.14 2.15 -15.98
N PHE A 143 -1.47 1.21 -15.07
CA PHE A 143 -1.04 -0.19 -15.12
C PHE A 143 -2.25 -1.14 -15.08
N GLU A 144 -2.28 -2.11 -15.99
CA GLU A 144 -3.42 -3.03 -16.14
C GLU A 144 -3.46 -4.12 -15.07
N THR A 145 -2.29 -4.56 -14.62
CA THR A 145 -2.09 -5.64 -13.64
C THR A 145 -1.32 -5.13 -12.42
N MET A 146 -1.38 -5.90 -11.33
CA MET A 146 -0.54 -5.69 -10.14
C MET A 146 0.81 -6.41 -10.21
N VAL A 147 0.96 -7.32 -11.17
CA VAL A 147 2.18 -8.12 -11.39
C VAL A 147 2.53 -8.10 -12.87
N LYS A 148 3.78 -7.77 -13.17
CA LYS A 148 4.41 -7.97 -14.49
C LYS A 148 5.74 -8.68 -14.26
N LEU A 149 5.92 -9.80 -14.95
CA LEU A 149 7.15 -10.59 -14.97
C LEU A 149 7.58 -10.77 -16.43
N SER A 150 8.86 -10.55 -16.71
CA SER A 150 9.45 -10.60 -18.05
C SER A 150 10.97 -10.81 -17.96
N ASN A 151 11.69 -10.50 -19.04
CA ASN A 151 13.16 -10.47 -19.07
C ASN A 151 13.74 -9.08 -18.77
N ALA A 152 12.92 -8.13 -18.32
CA ALA A 152 13.38 -6.78 -17.95
C ALA A 152 14.53 -6.81 -16.93
N LYS A 153 15.47 -5.86 -17.06
CA LYS A 153 16.65 -5.75 -16.18
C LYS A 153 16.29 -5.36 -14.74
N TYR A 154 15.21 -4.60 -14.57
CA TYR A 154 14.79 -4.04 -13.29
C TYR A 154 13.47 -4.67 -12.84
N ILE A 155 13.27 -4.76 -11.52
CA ILE A 155 11.97 -5.06 -10.92
C ILE A 155 11.71 -4.13 -9.73
N VAL A 156 10.52 -3.55 -9.69
CA VAL A 156 10.06 -2.69 -8.59
C VAL A 156 9.05 -3.46 -7.73
N ILE A 157 9.32 -3.62 -6.44
CA ILE A 157 8.55 -4.46 -5.54
C ILE A 157 8.09 -3.64 -4.34
N GLU A 158 6.79 -3.68 -4.05
CA GLU A 158 6.26 -3.22 -2.77
C GLU A 158 6.59 -4.26 -1.68
N GLY A 159 7.48 -3.89 -0.77
CA GLY A 159 7.96 -4.73 0.33
C GLY A 159 6.98 -4.73 1.50
N ASP A 160 6.05 -5.69 1.48
CA ASP A 160 5.08 -5.92 2.55
C ASP A 160 5.71 -6.68 3.74
N GLU A 161 5.58 -6.11 4.93
CA GLU A 161 6.03 -6.70 6.19
C GLU A 161 5.09 -7.78 6.73
N TYR A 162 3.96 -8.02 6.08
CA TYR A 162 3.02 -9.09 6.46
C TYR A 162 3.56 -10.47 6.10
N LEU A 163 3.00 -11.50 6.74
CA LEU A 163 3.40 -12.91 6.61
C LEU A 163 3.31 -13.42 5.16
N THR A 164 4.13 -14.44 4.88
CA THR A 164 4.32 -15.04 3.55
C THR A 164 3.25 -16.07 3.19
N SER A 165 3.06 -17.11 4.02
CA SER A 165 2.07 -18.18 3.79
C SER A 165 1.73 -18.91 5.09
N ALA A 166 0.83 -19.91 5.04
CA ALA A 166 0.52 -20.75 6.21
C ALA A 166 1.70 -21.62 6.68
N ILE A 167 2.67 -21.88 5.80
CA ILE A 167 3.81 -22.75 6.06
C ILE A 167 5.12 -21.98 6.30
N ASP A 168 5.09 -20.67 6.03
CA ASP A 168 6.20 -19.75 6.27
C ASP A 168 5.67 -18.43 6.85
N LEU A 169 5.94 -18.24 8.14
CA LEU A 169 5.53 -17.05 8.90
C LEU A 169 6.57 -15.93 8.82
N LYS A 170 7.56 -16.00 7.92
CA LYS A 170 8.42 -14.83 7.66
C LYS A 170 7.63 -13.74 6.93
N PRO A 171 7.89 -12.46 7.23
CA PRO A 171 7.43 -11.35 6.40
C PRO A 171 7.87 -11.47 4.93
N LYS A 172 6.99 -11.11 4.00
CA LYS A 172 7.23 -11.24 2.55
C LYS A 172 8.50 -10.51 2.11
N PHE A 173 8.70 -9.30 2.61
CA PHE A 173 9.83 -8.45 2.21
C PHE A 173 11.23 -9.05 2.48
N LEU A 174 11.36 -10.04 3.36
CA LEU A 174 12.63 -10.70 3.68
C LEU A 174 13.09 -11.63 2.56
N TRP A 175 12.19 -11.98 1.64
CA TRP A 175 12.52 -12.84 0.51
C TRP A 175 13.21 -12.08 -0.63
N TYR A 176 12.96 -10.79 -0.79
CA TYR A 176 13.27 -10.09 -2.04
C TYR A 176 14.74 -9.70 -2.23
N LYS A 177 15.55 -9.69 -1.17
CA LYS A 177 16.99 -9.37 -1.21
C LYS A 177 17.34 -8.20 -2.14
N PRO A 178 16.94 -6.97 -1.78
CA PRO A 178 17.05 -5.83 -2.68
C PRO A 178 18.49 -5.47 -3.04
N HIS A 179 18.66 -4.94 -4.25
CA HIS A 179 19.84 -4.15 -4.60
C HIS A 179 19.66 -2.70 -4.19
N ILE A 180 18.42 -2.19 -4.28
CA ILE A 180 18.03 -0.85 -3.82
C ILE A 180 16.86 -1.03 -2.87
N ALA A 181 17.11 -0.86 -1.58
CA ALA A 181 16.11 -0.94 -0.54
C ALA A 181 15.67 0.47 -0.16
N ILE A 182 14.37 0.73 -0.07
CA ILE A 182 13.84 1.94 0.53
C ILE A 182 13.09 1.55 1.80
N ILE A 183 13.35 2.22 2.91
CA ILE A 183 12.47 2.18 4.09
C ILE A 183 11.95 3.57 4.35
N THR A 184 10.64 3.76 4.14
CA THR A 184 9.97 5.07 4.20
C THR A 184 9.77 5.58 5.63
N GLY A 185 9.64 4.67 6.60
CA GLY A 185 9.46 4.97 8.03
C GLY A 185 9.01 3.75 8.81
N ILE A 186 9.26 3.74 10.11
CA ILE A 186 8.80 2.67 11.02
C ILE A 186 7.81 3.26 12.03
N ALA A 187 6.59 2.75 12.02
CA ALA A 187 5.56 3.08 12.99
C ALA A 187 4.76 1.81 13.29
N TRP A 188 4.49 1.54 14.57
CA TRP A 188 3.84 0.30 14.97
C TRP A 188 2.51 0.06 14.22
N ASP A 189 2.47 -1.01 13.45
CA ASP A 189 1.33 -1.46 12.64
C ASP A 189 1.18 -2.98 12.78
N HIS A 190 0.09 -3.56 12.27
CA HIS A 190 -0.15 -5.01 12.27
C HIS A 190 -0.03 -5.68 13.65
N ILE A 191 -0.64 -5.07 14.68
CA ILE A 191 -0.58 -5.52 16.09
C ILE A 191 -1.03 -6.99 16.27
N ASN A 192 -1.91 -7.49 15.39
CA ASN A 192 -2.36 -8.87 15.39
C ASN A 192 -1.26 -9.89 15.00
N VAL A 193 -0.24 -9.45 14.26
CA VAL A 193 0.93 -10.26 13.85
C VAL A 193 2.14 -9.93 14.71
N PHE A 194 2.32 -8.66 15.08
CA PHE A 194 3.46 -8.16 15.84
C PHE A 194 2.97 -7.48 17.12
N PRO A 195 2.81 -8.25 18.23
CA PRO A 195 2.16 -7.76 19.46
C PRO A 195 2.91 -6.65 20.19
N THR A 196 4.17 -6.38 19.84
CA THR A 196 4.96 -5.28 20.40
C THR A 196 5.69 -4.54 19.30
N TYR A 197 5.97 -3.26 19.56
CA TYR A 197 6.76 -2.42 18.66
C TYR A 197 8.17 -2.99 18.42
N GLU A 198 8.81 -3.56 19.43
CA GLU A 198 10.15 -4.15 19.29
C GLU A 198 10.16 -5.35 18.34
N ILE A 199 9.14 -6.21 18.39
CA ILE A 199 9.01 -7.33 17.45
C ILE A 199 8.82 -6.80 16.01
N TYR A 200 8.02 -5.74 15.86
CA TYR A 200 7.77 -5.10 14.57
C TYR A 200 9.05 -4.48 13.99
N LYS A 201 9.75 -3.66 14.79
CA LYS A 201 11.02 -3.01 14.44
C LYS A 201 12.08 -4.04 14.03
N LYS A 202 12.19 -5.16 14.76
CA LYS A 202 13.13 -6.24 14.43
C LYS A 202 12.96 -6.77 13.01
N GLN A 203 11.75 -6.76 12.44
CA GLN A 203 11.54 -7.21 11.06
C GLN A 203 12.27 -6.31 10.05
N PHE A 204 12.35 -5.00 10.31
CA PHE A 204 13.11 -4.07 9.47
C PHE A 204 14.62 -4.24 9.65
N GLU A 205 15.08 -4.53 10.86
CA GLU A 205 16.47 -4.90 11.10
C GLU A 205 16.87 -6.16 10.32
N GLU A 206 16.01 -7.18 10.32
CA GLU A 206 16.22 -8.38 9.49
C GLU A 206 16.17 -8.07 8.00
N PHE A 207 15.23 -7.23 7.54
CA PHE A 207 15.15 -6.81 6.14
C PHE A 207 16.45 -6.14 5.66
N VAL A 208 17.03 -5.26 6.47
CA VAL A 208 18.30 -4.59 6.14
C VAL A 208 19.46 -5.59 5.98
N LYS A 209 19.45 -6.70 6.73
CA LYS A 209 20.44 -7.78 6.57
C LYS A 209 20.27 -8.58 5.28
N THR A 210 19.09 -8.52 4.64
CA THR A 210 18.83 -9.22 3.36
C THR A 210 19.29 -8.42 2.14
N ILE A 211 19.63 -7.14 2.30
CA ILE A 211 20.13 -6.29 1.22
C ILE A 211 21.39 -6.92 0.62
N GLU A 212 21.48 -6.94 -0.70
CA GLU A 212 22.67 -7.45 -1.40
C GLU A 212 23.94 -6.72 -0.95
N LEU A 213 25.09 -7.39 -0.99
CA LEU A 213 26.35 -6.87 -0.43
C LEU A 213 26.73 -5.48 -0.98
N ASN A 214 26.54 -5.27 -2.28
CA ASN A 214 26.78 -3.98 -2.97
C ASN A 214 25.51 -3.14 -3.11
N GLY A 215 24.44 -3.50 -2.40
CA GLY A 215 23.18 -2.80 -2.42
C GLY A 215 23.22 -1.48 -1.65
N THR A 216 22.13 -0.73 -1.73
CA THR A 216 21.95 0.55 -1.04
C THR A 216 20.65 0.56 -0.25
N LEU A 217 20.72 0.97 1.01
CA LEU A 217 19.59 1.33 1.86
C LEU A 217 19.31 2.83 1.78
N ILE A 218 18.15 3.19 1.26
CA ILE A 218 17.61 4.55 1.21
C ILE A 218 16.64 4.73 2.37
N TYR A 219 16.87 5.71 3.24
CA TYR A 219 16.09 5.89 4.48
C TYR A 219 15.83 7.36 4.83
N CYS A 220 14.75 7.62 5.56
CA CYS A 220 14.42 8.99 5.98
C CYS A 220 15.38 9.49 7.06
N LYS A 221 16.06 10.60 6.82
CA LYS A 221 17.06 11.20 7.73
C LYS A 221 16.49 11.55 9.11
N ASN A 222 15.22 11.94 9.15
CA ASN A 222 14.54 12.43 10.36
C ASN A 222 13.85 11.31 11.16
N ASP A 223 13.94 10.05 10.70
CA ASP A 223 13.47 8.89 11.44
C ASP A 223 14.66 8.32 12.24
N GLU A 224 14.69 8.60 13.55
CA GLU A 224 15.80 8.19 14.43
C GLU A 224 15.95 6.67 14.52
N GLU A 225 14.86 5.91 14.34
CA GLU A 225 14.90 4.45 14.36
C GLU A 225 15.59 3.94 13.10
N LEU A 226 15.18 4.46 11.94
CA LEU A 226 15.85 4.12 10.68
C LEU A 226 17.30 4.56 10.65
N LYS A 227 17.63 5.70 11.24
CA LYS A 227 19.01 6.17 11.37
C LYS A 227 19.85 5.22 12.23
N SER A 228 19.31 4.72 13.34
CA SER A 228 19.97 3.72 14.19
C SER A 228 20.17 2.38 13.47
N ILE A 229 19.18 1.93 12.69
CA ILE A 229 19.27 0.72 11.87
C ILE A 229 20.32 0.91 10.76
N ALA A 230 20.29 2.05 10.05
CA ALA A 230 21.20 2.36 8.95
C ALA A 230 22.66 2.44 9.41
N GLN A 231 22.93 2.99 10.60
CA GLN A 231 24.29 3.03 11.17
C GLN A 231 24.91 1.64 11.39
N LYS A 232 24.08 0.59 11.52
CA LYS A 232 24.50 -0.80 11.70
C LYS A 232 24.44 -1.61 10.40
N ALA A 233 23.98 -1.02 9.30
CA ALA A 233 23.85 -1.69 8.03
C ALA A 233 25.24 -2.00 7.44
N LEU A 234 25.39 -3.17 6.84
CA LEU A 234 26.63 -3.59 6.17
C LEU A 234 26.68 -3.17 4.69
N CYS A 235 25.55 -2.70 4.14
CA CYS A 235 25.43 -2.19 2.77
C CYS A 235 25.65 -0.68 2.72
N ASN A 236 25.66 -0.10 1.52
CA ASN A 236 25.69 1.35 1.37
C ASN A 236 24.42 1.97 1.96
N THR A 237 24.52 3.16 2.55
CA THR A 237 23.35 3.87 3.08
C THR A 237 23.26 5.27 2.50
N GLN A 238 22.04 5.69 2.19
CA GLN A 238 21.74 7.01 1.65
C GLN A 238 20.50 7.57 2.37
N SER A 239 20.70 8.62 3.16
CA SER A 239 19.58 9.31 3.79
C SER A 239 18.91 10.29 2.82
N TYR A 240 17.59 10.45 2.90
CA TYR A 240 16.87 11.54 2.24
C TYR A 240 16.11 12.39 3.27
N SER A 241 15.79 13.63 2.91
CA SER A 241 15.03 14.56 3.74
C SER A 241 13.87 15.16 2.96
N LEU A 242 13.07 16.00 3.62
CA LEU A 242 12.09 16.82 2.93
C LEU A 242 12.86 17.72 1.93
N PRO A 243 12.51 17.72 0.64
CA PRO A 243 13.10 18.65 -0.32
C PRO A 243 12.62 20.07 -0.05
N ASP A 244 13.34 21.07 -0.57
CA ASP A 244 12.85 22.45 -0.55
C ASP A 244 11.59 22.55 -1.40
N TYR A 245 10.55 23.19 -0.85
CA TYR A 245 9.27 23.31 -1.52
C TYR A 245 8.56 24.62 -1.14
N LYS A 246 7.64 25.04 -2.00
CA LYS A 246 6.74 26.17 -1.76
C LYS A 246 5.33 25.80 -2.18
N ILE A 247 4.35 26.36 -1.49
CA ILE A 247 2.95 26.32 -1.91
C ILE A 247 2.62 27.68 -2.49
N THR A 248 2.14 27.71 -3.73
CA THR A 248 1.79 28.95 -4.44
C THR A 248 0.43 28.76 -5.08
N ASN A 249 -0.53 29.61 -4.71
CA ASN A 249 -1.93 29.53 -5.19
C ASN A 249 -2.57 28.14 -5.00
N GLY A 250 -2.23 27.44 -3.91
CA GLY A 250 -2.75 26.09 -3.64
C GLY A 250 -2.13 24.97 -4.48
N ASN A 251 -1.02 25.23 -5.17
CA ASN A 251 -0.21 24.23 -5.87
C ASN A 251 1.14 24.05 -5.17
N THR A 252 1.57 22.79 -5.03
CA THR A 252 2.86 22.45 -4.42
C THR A 252 3.96 22.46 -5.46
N ASN A 253 5.07 23.13 -5.18
CA ASN A 253 6.24 23.23 -6.05
C ASN A 253 7.48 22.74 -5.32
N ILE A 254 8.28 21.87 -5.95
CA ILE A 254 9.63 21.53 -5.51
C ILE A 254 10.62 22.54 -6.06
N ILE A 255 11.54 23.00 -5.22
CA ILE A 255 12.66 23.85 -5.62
C ILE A 255 13.92 22.97 -5.68
N PHE A 256 14.50 22.85 -6.86
CA PHE A 256 15.72 22.06 -7.09
C PHE A 256 16.64 22.82 -8.03
N GLU A 257 17.89 23.07 -7.60
CA GLU A 257 18.89 23.83 -8.37
C GLU A 257 18.37 25.16 -8.93
N ASN A 258 17.66 25.93 -8.09
CA ASN A 258 17.00 27.20 -8.44
C ASN A 258 15.89 27.11 -9.50
N LYS A 259 15.46 25.90 -9.89
CA LYS A 259 14.28 25.67 -10.74
C LYS A 259 13.08 25.24 -9.89
N SER A 260 11.88 25.61 -10.33
CA SER A 260 10.62 25.24 -9.69
C SER A 260 9.91 24.16 -10.52
N TYR A 261 9.49 23.09 -9.88
CA TYR A 261 8.74 21.99 -10.49
C TYR A 261 7.38 21.86 -9.80
N GLU A 262 6.31 22.19 -10.51
CA GLU A 262 4.94 22.06 -10.00
C GLU A 262 4.54 20.59 -9.92
N LEU A 263 3.89 20.20 -8.83
CA LEU A 263 3.42 18.84 -8.57
C LEU A 263 1.89 18.81 -8.43
N LYS A 264 1.28 17.70 -8.86
CA LYS A 264 -0.13 17.41 -8.61
C LYS A 264 -0.39 16.72 -7.26
N ILE A 265 0.68 16.30 -6.59
CA ILE A 265 0.65 15.74 -5.23
C ILE A 265 1.08 16.81 -4.23
N PHE A 266 0.60 16.68 -3.00
CA PHE A 266 0.92 17.62 -1.93
C PHE A 266 1.10 16.92 -0.58
N GLY A 267 1.57 17.69 0.40
CA GLY A 267 1.83 17.23 1.75
C GLY A 267 3.24 16.68 1.94
N LYS A 268 3.86 17.04 3.07
CA LYS A 268 5.26 16.69 3.39
C LYS A 268 5.58 15.20 3.27
N HIS A 269 4.64 14.32 3.64
CA HIS A 269 4.82 12.87 3.52
C HIS A 269 4.93 12.42 2.06
N ASN A 270 4.18 13.01 1.14
CA ASN A 270 4.31 12.72 -0.29
C ASN A 270 5.59 13.30 -0.88
N LEU A 271 6.05 14.47 -0.41
CA LEU A 271 7.34 15.03 -0.84
C LEU A 271 8.53 14.21 -0.35
N LEU A 272 8.43 13.61 0.85
CA LEU A 272 9.39 12.64 1.37
C LEU A 272 9.41 11.36 0.50
N ASN A 273 8.23 10.82 0.18
CA ASN A 273 8.12 9.67 -0.73
C ASN A 273 8.73 9.97 -2.11
N LEU A 274 8.50 11.18 -2.64
CA LEU A 274 9.07 11.64 -3.90
C LEU A 274 10.59 11.67 -3.85
N ASN A 275 11.18 12.22 -2.79
CA ASN A 275 12.63 12.29 -2.66
C ASN A 275 13.26 10.90 -2.49
N ALA A 276 12.59 9.98 -1.79
CA ALA A 276 12.99 8.58 -1.70
C ALA A 276 12.96 7.88 -3.07
N ALA A 277 11.89 8.10 -3.85
CA ALA A 277 11.76 7.57 -5.21
C ALA A 277 12.84 8.15 -6.14
N MET A 278 13.11 9.45 -6.05
CA MET A 278 14.16 10.12 -6.83
C MET A 278 15.54 9.53 -6.53
N ALA A 279 15.86 9.33 -5.24
CA ALA A 279 17.10 8.68 -4.82
C ALA A 279 17.23 7.26 -5.39
N ALA A 280 16.16 6.46 -5.40
CA ALA A 280 16.18 5.11 -5.97
C ALA A 280 16.33 5.12 -7.50
N CYS A 281 15.65 6.03 -8.20
CA CYS A 281 15.78 6.18 -9.65
C CYS A 281 17.19 6.63 -10.05
N LYS A 282 17.83 7.49 -9.25
CA LYS A 282 19.24 7.89 -9.46
C LYS A 282 20.20 6.71 -9.43
N GLN A 283 20.00 5.75 -8.50
CA GLN A 283 20.83 4.53 -8.41
C GLN A 283 20.78 3.66 -9.67
N ILE A 284 19.77 3.82 -10.53
CA ILE A 284 19.66 3.11 -11.80
C ILE A 284 19.88 4.01 -13.03
N GLY A 285 20.39 5.22 -12.82
CA GLY A 285 20.84 6.13 -13.88
C GLY A 285 19.80 7.13 -14.38
N VAL A 286 18.68 7.32 -13.69
CA VAL A 286 17.73 8.39 -14.01
C VAL A 286 18.23 9.70 -13.39
N ASP A 287 18.49 10.70 -14.23
CA ASP A 287 18.88 12.04 -13.80
C ASP A 287 17.78 12.70 -12.94
N GLU A 288 18.17 13.46 -11.91
CA GLU A 288 17.22 14.08 -10.97
C GLU A 288 16.33 15.14 -11.63
N GLN A 289 16.85 15.91 -12.59
CA GLN A 289 16.02 16.87 -13.33
C GLN A 289 15.02 16.13 -14.22
N VAL A 290 15.43 15.03 -14.86
CA VAL A 290 14.52 14.16 -15.63
C VAL A 290 13.45 13.56 -14.72
N PHE A 291 13.82 13.06 -13.54
CA PHE A 291 12.85 12.56 -12.57
C PHE A 291 11.83 13.63 -12.20
N LEU A 292 12.27 14.85 -11.89
CA LEU A 292 11.39 15.95 -11.51
C LEU A 292 10.47 16.41 -12.65
N GLN A 293 10.95 16.38 -13.89
CA GLN A 293 10.12 16.66 -15.08
C GLN A 293 9.02 15.60 -15.24
N GLU A 294 9.36 14.32 -15.13
CA GLU A 294 8.40 13.24 -15.33
C GLU A 294 7.39 13.14 -14.19
N ILE A 295 7.84 13.34 -12.94
CA ILE A 295 6.96 13.23 -11.77
C ILE A 295 5.93 14.37 -11.68
N SER A 296 6.16 15.53 -12.33
CA SER A 296 5.19 16.64 -12.35
C SER A 296 3.82 16.25 -12.89
N ASN A 297 3.74 15.21 -13.73
CA ASN A 297 2.47 14.72 -14.26
C ASN A 297 1.81 13.61 -13.43
N PHE A 298 2.48 13.08 -12.40
CA PHE A 298 1.95 12.05 -11.52
C PHE A 298 0.77 12.57 -10.69
N LYS A 299 -0.41 11.97 -10.87
CA LYS A 299 -1.66 12.41 -10.21
C LYS A 299 -1.82 11.92 -8.77
N GLY A 300 -0.91 11.08 -8.28
CA GLY A 300 -1.04 10.40 -7.01
C GLY A 300 -1.40 8.92 -7.16
N ALA A 301 -1.22 8.16 -6.08
CA ALA A 301 -1.73 6.79 -6.01
C ALA A 301 -3.20 6.81 -5.61
N ALA A 302 -3.98 5.84 -6.10
CA ALA A 302 -5.39 5.71 -5.76
C ALA A 302 -5.59 5.67 -4.23
N LYS A 303 -6.59 6.40 -3.74
CA LYS A 303 -6.87 6.59 -2.31
C LYS A 303 -5.67 7.14 -1.50
N ARG A 304 -4.77 7.94 -2.07
CA ARG A 304 -3.68 8.61 -1.33
C ARG A 304 -3.71 10.10 -1.58
N LEU A 305 -4.49 10.83 -0.77
CA LEU A 305 -4.90 12.22 -1.04
C LEU A 305 -5.39 12.40 -2.49
N GLU A 306 -6.16 11.44 -2.97
CA GLU A 306 -6.69 11.41 -4.32
C GLU A 306 -7.78 12.48 -4.48
N LYS A 307 -7.63 13.36 -5.45
CA LYS A 307 -8.66 14.35 -5.78
C LYS A 307 -9.79 13.69 -6.56
N VAL A 308 -10.94 13.49 -5.92
CA VAL A 308 -12.11 12.82 -6.52
C VAL A 308 -13.13 13.81 -7.07
N PHE A 309 -13.10 15.07 -6.63
CA PHE A 309 -13.93 16.14 -7.16
C PHE A 309 -13.26 17.51 -6.99
N ASP A 310 -13.42 18.39 -7.98
CA ASP A 310 -12.93 19.77 -7.95
C ASP A 310 -13.74 20.64 -8.92
N ASN A 311 -14.42 21.68 -8.40
CA ASN A 311 -15.07 22.71 -9.21
C ASN A 311 -14.50 24.11 -8.94
N GLY A 312 -13.28 24.19 -8.40
CA GLY A 312 -12.63 25.42 -7.93
C GLY A 312 -13.04 25.81 -6.52
N ASN A 313 -14.35 25.84 -6.23
CA ASN A 313 -14.90 26.26 -4.93
C ASN A 313 -14.97 25.13 -3.91
N ILE A 314 -15.34 23.94 -4.34
CA ILE A 314 -15.46 22.73 -3.53
C ILE A 314 -14.46 21.72 -4.07
N LYS A 315 -13.66 21.15 -3.16
CA LYS A 315 -12.72 20.08 -3.47
C LYS A 315 -12.99 18.90 -2.54
N ILE A 316 -13.00 17.68 -3.09
CA ILE A 316 -13.17 16.46 -2.30
C ILE A 316 -11.97 15.56 -2.56
N PHE A 317 -11.33 15.14 -1.48
CA PHE A 317 -10.21 14.22 -1.50
C PHE A 317 -10.54 12.92 -0.77
N ARG A 318 -9.96 11.82 -1.24
CA ARG A 318 -10.04 10.51 -0.60
C ARG A 318 -8.64 10.02 -0.21
N ASP A 319 -8.51 9.51 1.01
CA ASP A 319 -7.24 9.03 1.54
C ASP A 319 -7.38 7.72 2.34
N PHE A 320 -6.43 6.81 2.18
CA PHE A 320 -6.33 5.52 2.88
C PHE A 320 -5.65 5.68 4.24
N ALA A 321 -6.04 6.72 4.98
CA ALA A 321 -5.68 6.88 6.37
C ALA A 321 -6.55 5.95 7.22
N HIS A 322 -5.91 5.12 8.03
CA HIS A 322 -6.57 4.13 8.90
C HIS A 322 -5.82 3.90 10.22
N SER A 323 -4.72 4.62 10.43
CA SER A 323 -3.96 4.65 11.67
C SER A 323 -3.81 6.10 12.15
N PRO A 324 -3.53 6.34 13.44
CA PRO A 324 -3.42 7.69 13.98
C PRO A 324 -2.38 8.56 13.28
N SER A 325 -1.21 7.99 12.96
CA SER A 325 -0.12 8.68 12.27
C SER A 325 -0.51 9.08 10.84
N LYS A 326 -1.16 8.17 10.10
CA LYS A 326 -1.64 8.43 8.73
C LYS A 326 -2.72 9.52 8.74
N LEU A 327 -3.70 9.43 9.64
CA LEU A 327 -4.75 10.45 9.79
C LEU A 327 -4.16 11.85 10.08
N LYS A 328 -3.25 11.93 11.05
CA LYS A 328 -2.58 13.20 11.41
C LYS A 328 -1.77 13.79 10.24
N ALA A 329 -1.09 12.95 9.46
CA ALA A 329 -0.33 13.38 8.30
C ALA A 329 -1.23 13.94 7.18
N THR A 330 -2.35 13.27 6.91
CA THR A 330 -3.35 13.68 5.91
C THR A 330 -4.01 15.01 6.31
N VAL A 331 -4.44 15.14 7.57
CA VAL A 331 -5.05 16.38 8.09
C VAL A 331 -4.08 17.56 8.00
N LYS A 332 -2.83 17.38 8.46
CA LYS A 332 -1.80 18.43 8.38
C LYS A 332 -1.51 18.84 6.94
N ALA A 333 -1.41 17.88 6.03
CA ALA A 333 -1.16 18.15 4.61
C ALA A 333 -2.27 19.02 4.00
N ALA A 334 -3.54 18.72 4.29
CA ALA A 334 -4.65 19.49 3.78
C ALA A 334 -4.73 20.90 4.37
N ILE A 335 -4.48 21.05 5.68
CA ILE A 335 -4.45 22.37 6.34
C ILE A 335 -3.37 23.25 5.74
N GLU A 336 -2.18 22.70 5.54
CA GLU A 336 -1.06 23.43 4.94
C GLU A 336 -1.32 23.77 3.45
N GLN A 337 -1.99 22.88 2.72
CA GLN A 337 -2.26 23.05 1.29
C GLN A 337 -3.35 24.08 0.98
N PHE A 338 -4.41 24.08 1.79
CA PHE A 338 -5.63 24.84 1.53
C PHE A 338 -5.84 25.92 2.58
N GLU A 339 -4.79 26.70 2.83
CA GLU A 339 -4.87 27.86 3.71
C GLU A 339 -6.02 28.79 3.26
N GLY A 340 -6.85 29.21 4.22
CA GLY A 340 -8.05 30.02 3.97
C GLY A 340 -9.31 29.24 3.57
N PHE A 341 -9.23 27.95 3.24
CA PHE A 341 -10.42 27.13 2.97
C PHE A 341 -11.05 26.62 4.28
N THR A 342 -12.37 26.40 4.26
CA THR A 342 -13.04 25.57 5.27
C THR A 342 -12.67 24.11 5.01
N ILE A 343 -12.08 23.42 5.99
CA ILE A 343 -11.65 22.02 5.83
C ILE A 343 -12.51 21.12 6.73
N ILE A 344 -13.29 20.25 6.09
CA ILE A 344 -14.12 19.23 6.72
C ILE A 344 -13.41 17.89 6.59
N GLY A 345 -12.97 17.30 7.69
CA GLY A 345 -12.38 15.96 7.69
C GLY A 345 -13.36 14.92 8.21
N VAL A 346 -13.51 13.83 7.47
CA VAL A 346 -14.34 12.67 7.81
C VAL A 346 -13.43 11.45 7.91
N PHE A 347 -13.35 10.84 9.09
CA PHE A 347 -12.56 9.65 9.33
C PHE A 347 -13.46 8.45 9.67
N GLU A 348 -13.30 7.33 8.98
CA GLU A 348 -14.04 6.09 9.25
C GLU A 348 -13.25 5.12 10.14
N LEU A 349 -13.86 4.67 11.25
CA LEU A 349 -13.37 3.52 12.01
C LEU A 349 -13.79 2.24 11.29
N HIS A 350 -12.81 1.46 10.82
CA HIS A 350 -13.07 0.25 10.01
C HIS A 350 -12.13 -0.92 10.33
N THR A 351 -10.87 -0.65 10.71
CA THR A 351 -9.90 -1.70 11.06
C THR A 351 -10.19 -2.29 12.45
N PHE A 352 -9.75 -3.54 12.69
CA PHE A 352 -9.83 -4.16 14.03
C PHE A 352 -9.21 -3.26 15.11
N SER A 353 -8.04 -2.67 14.83
CA SER A 353 -7.37 -1.76 15.75
C SER A 353 -8.17 -0.48 16.00
N SER A 354 -8.70 0.18 14.96
CA SER A 354 -9.50 1.41 15.12
C SER A 354 -10.83 1.19 15.84
N LEU A 355 -11.38 -0.03 15.81
CA LEU A 355 -12.62 -0.40 16.51
C LEU A 355 -12.38 -0.86 17.95
N ASN A 356 -11.11 -1.01 18.36
CA ASN A 356 -10.74 -1.43 19.70
C ASN A 356 -10.72 -0.22 20.66
N GLU A 357 -11.54 -0.28 21.73
CA GLU A 357 -11.67 0.79 22.73
C GLU A 357 -10.33 1.19 23.36
N SER A 358 -9.44 0.23 23.64
CA SER A 358 -8.13 0.49 24.25
C SER A 358 -7.15 1.23 23.34
N PHE A 359 -7.37 1.15 22.02
CA PHE A 359 -6.53 1.77 21.00
C PHE A 359 -7.04 3.15 20.57
N LEU A 360 -8.33 3.47 20.80
CA LEU A 360 -8.92 4.75 20.41
C LEU A 360 -8.17 5.97 20.97
N LYS A 361 -7.56 5.83 22.16
CA LYS A 361 -6.79 6.91 22.79
C LYS A 361 -5.61 7.40 21.92
N GLU A 362 -5.08 6.55 21.05
CA GLU A 362 -3.97 6.90 20.15
C GLU A 362 -4.40 7.92 19.08
N TYR A 363 -5.71 8.05 18.82
CA TYR A 363 -6.28 9.03 17.89
C TYR A 363 -6.49 10.42 18.49
N LYS A 364 -6.21 10.61 19.78
CA LYS A 364 -6.41 11.90 20.45
C LYS A 364 -5.73 13.02 19.68
N ASN A 365 -6.48 14.09 19.38
CA ASN A 365 -6.00 15.28 18.66
C ASN A 365 -5.47 15.02 17.24
N SER A 366 -5.70 13.85 16.65
CA SER A 366 -5.25 13.52 15.28
C SER A 366 -5.92 14.37 14.19
N MET A 367 -7.09 14.95 14.50
CA MET A 367 -7.91 15.76 13.60
C MET A 367 -7.90 17.26 13.95
N ASN A 368 -7.00 17.72 14.83
CA ASN A 368 -6.94 19.11 15.23
C ASN A 368 -6.57 20.05 14.06
N GLY A 369 -7.17 21.23 14.06
CA GLY A 369 -6.96 22.27 13.04
C GLY A 369 -7.98 22.22 11.89
N LEU A 370 -8.77 21.15 11.77
CA LEU A 370 -9.91 21.12 10.85
C LEU A 370 -11.01 22.10 11.30
N SER A 371 -11.69 22.72 10.34
CA SER A 371 -12.89 23.53 10.60
C SER A 371 -14.03 22.67 11.14
N LYS A 372 -14.11 21.41 10.67
CA LYS A 372 -15.03 20.40 11.19
C LYS A 372 -14.41 19.01 11.11
N ALA A 373 -14.32 18.34 12.26
CA ALA A 373 -13.82 16.97 12.35
C ALA A 373 -14.98 16.01 12.65
N ILE A 374 -15.16 15.00 11.80
CA ILE A 374 -16.24 14.02 11.88
C ILE A 374 -15.63 12.63 11.95
N VAL A 375 -16.03 11.84 12.94
CA VAL A 375 -15.71 10.41 13.01
C VAL A 375 -16.96 9.60 12.67
N TYR A 376 -16.83 8.72 11.69
CA TYR A 376 -17.87 7.85 11.19
C TYR A 376 -17.59 6.39 11.59
N PHE A 377 -18.61 5.65 12.00
CA PHE A 377 -18.53 4.20 12.13
C PHE A 377 -19.89 3.54 11.96
N ASN A 378 -19.95 2.41 11.25
CA ASN A 378 -21.18 1.66 11.07
C ASN A 378 -21.24 0.50 12.09
N ASN A 379 -22.35 0.41 12.84
CA ASN A 379 -22.56 -0.65 13.84
C ASN A 379 -22.52 -2.06 13.23
N HIS A 380 -22.94 -2.23 11.97
CA HIS A 380 -22.90 -3.53 11.28
C HIS A 380 -21.47 -4.08 11.13
N VAL A 381 -20.46 -3.20 11.02
CA VAL A 381 -19.04 -3.62 10.94
C VAL A 381 -18.60 -4.31 12.23
N PHE A 382 -19.15 -3.91 13.38
CA PHE A 382 -18.87 -4.57 14.66
C PHE A 382 -19.47 -5.98 14.71
N GLU A 383 -20.68 -6.16 14.19
CA GLU A 383 -21.35 -7.47 14.12
C GLU A 383 -20.53 -8.45 13.26
N LEU A 384 -20.14 -8.03 12.06
CA LEU A 384 -19.31 -8.83 11.14
C LEU A 384 -17.98 -9.23 11.78
N LYS A 385 -17.39 -8.35 12.59
CA LYS A 385 -16.12 -8.58 13.29
C LYS A 385 -16.28 -9.25 14.66
N LYS A 386 -17.51 -9.56 15.09
CA LYS A 386 -17.82 -10.10 16.43
C LYS A 386 -17.26 -9.24 17.57
N MET A 387 -17.33 -7.92 17.41
CA MET A 387 -16.84 -6.93 18.37
C MET A 387 -18.02 -6.22 19.04
N LYS A 388 -17.80 -5.72 20.27
CA LYS A 388 -18.77 -4.85 20.94
C LYS A 388 -18.80 -3.47 20.26
N PRO A 389 -19.98 -2.92 19.93
CA PRO A 389 -20.09 -1.57 19.37
C PRO A 389 -19.51 -0.50 20.28
N LEU A 390 -18.87 0.50 19.69
CA LEU A 390 -18.41 1.70 20.40
C LEU A 390 -19.57 2.68 20.61
N SER A 391 -19.60 3.35 21.76
CA SER A 391 -20.57 4.44 21.98
C SER A 391 -20.06 5.75 21.35
N PRO A 392 -20.94 6.58 20.75
CA PRO A 392 -20.55 7.90 20.24
C PRO A 392 -19.89 8.82 21.30
N ILE A 393 -20.33 8.70 22.56
CA ILE A 393 -19.78 9.46 23.69
C ILE A 393 -18.32 9.07 23.94
N LEU A 394 -18.02 7.77 23.92
CA LEU A 394 -16.66 7.26 24.09
C LEU A 394 -15.76 7.72 22.94
N VAL A 395 -16.20 7.59 21.69
CA VAL A 395 -15.43 8.03 20.52
C VAL A 395 -15.11 9.52 20.60
N LYS A 396 -16.11 10.35 20.92
CA LYS A 396 -15.91 11.80 21.14
C LYS A 396 -14.90 12.09 22.24
N LYS A 397 -15.00 11.39 23.38
CA LYS A 397 -14.05 11.54 24.50
C LYS A 397 -12.61 11.21 24.10
N MET A 398 -12.39 10.16 23.30
CA MET A 398 -11.05 9.69 22.93
C MET A 398 -10.39 10.57 21.86
N PHE A 399 -11.16 11.02 20.86
CA PHE A 399 -10.63 11.87 19.78
C PHE A 399 -10.47 13.34 20.22
N GLY A 400 -11.38 13.86 21.03
CA GLY A 400 -11.43 15.26 21.45
C GLY A 400 -12.54 16.05 20.73
N ASN A 401 -12.19 17.18 20.13
CA ASN A 401 -13.17 18.09 19.50
C ASN A 401 -13.65 17.55 18.13
N ILE A 402 -14.61 16.62 18.17
CA ILE A 402 -15.19 15.98 16.98
C ILE A 402 -16.72 15.88 17.07
N VAL A 403 -17.35 15.62 15.92
CA VAL A 403 -18.74 15.16 15.79
C VAL A 403 -18.72 13.68 15.38
N VAL A 404 -19.68 12.90 15.86
CA VAL A 404 -19.81 11.47 15.51
C VAL A 404 -21.02 11.27 14.61
N ALA A 405 -20.87 10.45 13.57
CA ALA A 405 -21.96 9.93 12.75
C ALA A 405 -21.90 8.39 12.71
N ASN A 406 -23.05 7.72 12.75
CA ASN A 406 -23.12 6.26 12.75
C ASN A 406 -23.86 5.65 11.55
N ASN A 407 -24.31 6.50 10.62
CA ASN A 407 -24.97 6.13 9.37
C ASN A 407 -24.77 7.25 8.33
N ASN A 408 -24.97 6.93 7.05
CA ASN A 408 -24.72 7.87 5.96
C ASN A 408 -25.71 9.04 5.95
N ALA A 409 -26.97 8.84 6.36
CA ALA A 409 -27.95 9.93 6.40
C ALA A 409 -27.53 11.03 7.38
N ASP A 410 -27.07 10.67 8.58
CA ASP A 410 -26.59 11.63 9.56
C ASP A 410 -25.25 12.23 9.17
N LEU A 411 -24.34 11.43 8.57
CA LEU A 411 -23.09 11.96 8.02
C LEU A 411 -23.37 13.06 6.98
N LEU A 412 -24.30 12.82 6.05
CA LEU A 412 -24.68 13.79 5.02
C LEU A 412 -25.31 15.05 5.61
N LYS A 413 -26.20 14.92 6.59
CA LYS A 413 -26.77 16.08 7.32
C LYS A 413 -25.70 16.90 8.02
N ILE A 414 -24.65 16.26 8.53
CA ILE A 414 -23.54 16.94 9.19
C ILE A 414 -22.65 17.65 8.17
N ILE A 415 -22.38 17.06 7.01
CA ILE A 415 -21.50 17.66 6.00
C ILE A 415 -22.19 18.80 5.25
N LYS A 416 -23.48 18.65 4.92
CA LYS A 416 -24.24 19.60 4.09
C LYS A 416 -24.84 20.75 4.92
N PRO A 417 -25.07 21.93 4.30
CA PRO A 417 -24.68 22.31 2.94
C PRO A 417 -23.18 22.69 2.84
N LEU A 418 -22.56 22.41 1.69
CA LEU A 418 -21.19 22.84 1.41
C LEU A 418 -21.19 24.30 0.96
N LYS A 419 -20.35 25.13 1.59
CA LYS A 419 -20.15 26.54 1.22
C LYS A 419 -19.01 26.66 0.20
N PRO A 420 -18.93 27.77 -0.57
CA PRO A 420 -17.73 28.05 -1.38
C PRO A 420 -16.45 28.04 -0.53
N GLN A 421 -15.33 27.71 -1.16
CA GLN A 421 -14.03 27.53 -0.50
C GLN A 421 -14.04 26.43 0.58
N THR A 422 -14.62 25.27 0.25
CA THR A 422 -14.64 24.10 1.14
C THR A 422 -13.81 22.95 0.58
N VAL A 423 -13.02 22.32 1.44
CA VAL A 423 -12.33 21.05 1.18
C VAL A 423 -12.95 19.97 2.07
N VAL A 424 -13.36 18.85 1.48
CA VAL A 424 -13.81 17.65 2.20
C VAL A 424 -12.74 16.56 2.07
N LEU A 425 -12.27 16.04 3.20
CA LEU A 425 -11.29 14.96 3.28
C LEU A 425 -11.98 13.68 3.77
N LEU A 426 -12.12 12.69 2.89
CA LEU A 426 -12.66 11.37 3.21
C LEU A 426 -11.52 10.41 3.51
N MET A 427 -11.34 10.02 4.77
CA MET A 427 -10.22 9.22 5.25
C MET A 427 -10.68 7.85 5.74
N SER A 428 -10.36 6.78 5.01
CA SER A 428 -10.81 5.43 5.35
C SER A 428 -9.99 4.29 4.73
N SER A 429 -9.95 3.14 5.42
CA SER A 429 -9.58 1.85 4.81
C SER A 429 -10.75 1.06 4.20
N GLY A 430 -11.98 1.42 4.57
CA GLY A 430 -13.23 0.88 4.04
C GLY A 430 -13.76 1.71 2.87
N ASN A 431 -15.09 1.87 2.82
CA ASN A 431 -15.79 2.55 1.74
C ASN A 431 -16.92 3.47 2.23
N PHE A 432 -16.96 3.83 3.52
CA PHE A 432 -18.02 4.64 4.12
C PHE A 432 -19.43 4.07 3.85
N ASP A 433 -19.61 2.76 4.00
CA ASP A 433 -20.87 2.07 3.70
C ASP A 433 -21.41 2.41 2.31
N SER A 434 -20.52 2.34 1.31
CA SER A 434 -20.79 2.64 -0.09
C SER A 434 -21.22 4.09 -0.40
N LEU A 435 -20.87 5.05 0.46
CA LEU A 435 -21.09 6.48 0.21
C LEU A 435 -20.47 6.90 -1.14
N LYS A 436 -21.29 7.52 -2.01
CA LYS A 436 -20.84 8.05 -3.28
C LYS A 436 -20.42 9.50 -3.13
N VAL A 437 -19.47 9.95 -3.95
CA VAL A 437 -18.96 11.33 -3.88
C VAL A 437 -20.06 12.30 -4.29
N GLU A 438 -20.91 11.89 -5.22
CA GLU A 438 -22.07 12.62 -5.70
C GLU A 438 -23.08 12.90 -4.58
N ASP A 439 -23.15 12.03 -3.56
CA ASP A 439 -24.06 12.22 -2.42
C ASP A 439 -23.63 13.41 -1.54
N LEU A 440 -22.38 13.89 -1.66
CA LEU A 440 -21.83 15.03 -0.92
C LEU A 440 -22.08 16.38 -1.60
N LEU A 441 -22.33 16.36 -2.91
CA LEU A 441 -22.64 17.54 -3.73
C LEU A 441 -24.14 17.86 -3.62
#